data_AF-A0A5D0PLX1-F1
#
_entry.id   AF-A0A5D0PLX1-F1
#
_cell.length_a   1.000
_cell.length_b   1.000
_cell.length_c   1.000
_cell.angle_alpha   90.00
_cell.angle_beta   90.00
_cell.angle_gamma   90.00
#
_symmetry.space_group_name_H-M   'P 1'
#
loop_
_entity.id
_entity.type
_entity.pdbx_description
1 polymer ?
#
loop_
_entity_poly.entity_id
_entity_poly.type
_entity_poly.pdbx_seq_one_letter_code
_entity_poly.pdbx_strand_id
1 'polypeptide(L)' 'MKLKRGVSAAVLCAGVLALGSSPAHAIPPPPPGGDLLIVHSYYSGDQVIGQRWAGCGQPPGQWGILEGPVKVFFTPC' A
#
# COMPACT_ATOMS: atom_id res chain seq x y z
N MET A 1 30.16 21.57 18.51
CA MET A 1 29.57 20.25 18.20
C MET A 1 28.45 20.38 17.16
N LYS A 2 28.76 20.35 15.84
CA LYS A 2 27.74 20.51 14.77
C LYS A 2 27.74 19.37 13.72
N LEU A 3 28.65 18.39 13.85
CA LEU A 3 28.87 17.35 12.82
C LEU A 3 27.96 16.12 12.93
N LYS A 4 27.16 15.98 14.01
CA LYS A 4 26.41 14.74 14.30
C LYS A 4 25.01 14.69 13.68
N ARG A 5 24.45 15.82 13.21
CA ARG A 5 23.06 15.88 12.71
C ARG A 5 22.91 15.54 11.22
N GLY A 6 23.97 15.73 10.42
CA GLY A 6 23.92 15.46 8.98
C GLY A 6 23.91 13.96 8.64
N VAL A 7 24.57 13.14 9.46
CA VAL A 7 24.72 11.70 9.22
C VAL A 7 23.37 10.97 9.41
N SER A 8 22.56 11.39 10.38
CA SER A 8 21.25 10.76 10.64
C SER A 8 20.23 11.00 9.53
N ALA A 9 20.26 12.18 8.89
CA ALA A 9 19.35 12.49 7.78
C ALA A 9 19.69 11.68 6.51
N ALA A 10 20.98 11.42 6.26
CA ALA A 10 21.42 10.66 5.09
C ALA A 10 20.99 9.17 5.14
N VAL A 11 20.94 8.58 6.34
CA VAL A 11 20.53 7.16 6.52
C VAL A 11 19.04 6.98 6.24
N LEU A 12 18.19 7.93 6.63
CA LEU A 12 16.75 7.85 6.37
C LEU A 12 16.43 7.95 4.87
N CYS A 13 17.10 8.83 4.13
CA CYS A 13 16.90 8.94 2.68
C CYS A 13 17.41 7.71 1.91
N ALA A 14 18.50 7.08 2.35
CA ALA A 14 19.00 5.84 1.75
C ALA A 14 18.06 4.64 1.96
N GLY A 15 17.35 4.60 3.10
CA GLY A 15 16.36 3.56 3.37
C GLY A 15 15.16 3.58 2.41
N VAL A 16 14.68 4.78 2.03
CA VAL A 16 13.54 4.92 1.10
C VAL A 16 13.91 4.51 -0.33
N LEU A 17 15.16 4.70 -0.74
CA LEU A 17 15.65 4.28 -2.07
C LEU A 17 15.94 2.77 -2.14
N ALA A 18 16.26 2.13 -1.01
CA ALA A 18 16.51 0.68 -0.94
C ALA A 18 15.22 -0.15 -0.89
N LEU A 19 14.13 0.42 -0.37
CA LEU A 19 12.78 -0.14 -0.46
C LEU A 19 12.17 0.30 -1.79
N GLY A 20 12.70 -0.27 -2.89
CA GLY A 20 12.19 0.00 -4.23
C GLY A 20 10.66 0.00 -4.24
N SER A 21 10.06 1.08 -4.74
CA SER A 21 8.62 1.14 -4.95
C SER A 21 8.24 -0.02 -5.85
N SER A 22 7.58 -1.04 -5.30
CA SER A 22 6.98 -2.09 -6.10
C SER A 22 6.11 -1.38 -7.15
N PRO A 23 6.28 -1.66 -8.45
CA PRO A 23 5.45 -1.02 -9.45
C PRO A 23 3.99 -1.31 -9.09
N ALA A 24 3.18 -0.26 -8.98
CA ALA A 24 1.74 -0.40 -8.94
C ALA A 24 1.36 -1.03 -10.28
N HIS A 25 1.28 -2.36 -10.30
CA HIS A 25 0.88 -3.12 -11.46
C HIS A 25 -0.53 -2.63 -11.80
N ALA A 26 -0.67 -1.92 -12.91
CA ALA A 26 -1.97 -1.53 -13.41
C ALA A 26 -2.70 -2.83 -13.73
N ILE A 27 -3.62 -3.23 -12.86
CA ILE A 27 -4.35 -4.47 -13.06
C ILE A 27 -5.24 -4.27 -14.28
N PRO A 28 -5.11 -5.10 -15.34
CA PRO A 28 -5.96 -5.00 -16.52
C PRO A 28 -7.43 -5.16 -16.11
N PRO A 29 -8.38 -4.46 -16.79
CA PRO A 29 -9.79 -4.54 -16.41
C PRO A 29 -10.31 -5.99 -16.52
N PRO A 30 -11.13 -6.46 -15.56
CA PRO A 30 -11.67 -7.81 -15.56
C PRO A 30 -12.47 -8.12 -16.83
N PRO A 31 -12.48 -9.40 -17.26
CA PRO A 31 -13.52 -9.89 -18.15
C PRO A 31 -14.90 -9.78 -17.47
N PRO A 32 -16.00 -9.68 -18.22
CA PRO A 32 -17.34 -9.61 -17.63
C PRO A 32 -17.68 -10.99 -17.02
N GLY A 33 -17.65 -11.07 -15.68
CA GLY A 33 -18.07 -12.25 -14.92
C GLY A 33 -17.04 -12.84 -13.94
N GLY A 34 -15.83 -12.27 -13.83
CA GLY A 34 -14.81 -12.71 -12.86
C GLY A 34 -15.09 -12.20 -11.45
N ASP A 35 -14.74 -13.02 -10.44
CA ASP A 35 -14.74 -12.58 -9.04
C ASP A 35 -13.80 -11.38 -8.87
N LEU A 36 -14.05 -10.54 -7.86
CA LEU A 36 -13.22 -9.37 -7.58
C LEU A 36 -12.59 -9.48 -6.19
N LEU A 37 -11.31 -9.17 -6.09
CA LEU A 37 -10.65 -8.85 -4.83
C LEU A 37 -10.95 -7.38 -4.53
N ILE A 38 -11.67 -7.15 -3.44
CA ILE A 38 -11.98 -5.82 -2.95
C ILE A 38 -10.89 -5.45 -1.95
N VAL A 39 -10.14 -4.39 -2.21
CA VAL A 39 -9.06 -3.91 -1.34
C VAL A 39 -9.41 -2.51 -0.84
N HIS A 40 -9.59 -2.36 0.48
CA HIS A 40 -9.69 -1.05 1.10
C HIS A 40 -8.30 -0.65 1.57
N SER A 41 -7.80 0.49 1.09
CA SER A 41 -6.53 1.08 1.54
C SER A 41 -6.80 2.35 2.33
N TYR A 42 -6.26 2.40 3.54
CA TYR A 42 -6.38 3.51 4.47
C TYR A 42 -5.14 4.40 4.36
N TYR A 43 -5.35 5.71 4.40
CA TYR A 43 -4.31 6.70 4.15
C TYR A 43 -4.16 7.69 5.31
N SER A 44 -2.93 8.14 5.53
CA SER A 44 -2.60 9.38 6.24
C SER A 44 -1.95 10.34 5.25
N GLY A 45 -2.70 11.36 4.82
CA GLY A 45 -2.32 12.16 3.66
C GLY A 45 -2.25 11.28 2.40
N ASP A 46 -1.08 11.22 1.77
CA ASP A 46 -0.83 10.39 0.58
C ASP A 46 -0.22 9.02 0.89
N GLN A 47 0.12 8.75 2.15
CA GLN A 47 0.77 7.49 2.56
C GLN A 47 -0.27 6.44 2.94
N VAL A 48 -0.14 5.21 2.42
CA VAL A 48 -0.93 4.05 2.86
C VAL A 48 -0.46 3.61 4.25
N ILE A 49 -1.40 3.54 5.20
CA ILE A 49 -1.15 3.17 6.61
C ILE A 49 -1.78 1.82 7.00
N GLY A 50 -2.66 1.28 6.16
CA GLY A 50 -3.25 -0.03 6.38
C GLY A 50 -4.10 -0.46 5.20
N GLN A 51 -4.40 -1.76 5.13
CA GLN A 51 -5.28 -2.33 4.13
C GLN A 51 -6.13 -3.45 4.71
N ARG A 52 -7.32 -3.64 4.14
CA ARG A 52 -8.15 -4.83 4.31
C ARG A 52 -8.54 -5.36 2.93
N TRP A 53 -8.63 -6.67 2.77
CA TRP A 53 -9.07 -7.28 1.51
C TRP A 53 -9.95 -8.50 1.71
N ALA A 54 -10.84 -8.73 0.75
CA ALA A 54 -11.70 -9.90 0.68
C ALA A 54 -12.15 -10.14 -0.77
N GLY A 55 -12.45 -11.40 -1.12
CA GLY A 55 -12.89 -11.80 -2.46
C GLY A 55 -12.01 -12.90 -3.06
N CYS A 56 -12.29 -13.29 -4.30
CA CYS A 56 -11.51 -14.27 -5.08
C CYS A 56 -11.35 -15.66 -4.45
N GLY A 57 -12.25 -16.06 -3.55
CA GLY A 57 -12.06 -17.29 -2.76
C GLY A 57 -10.82 -17.27 -1.85
N GLN A 58 -10.14 -16.12 -1.71
CA GLN A 58 -9.04 -15.96 -0.76
C GLN A 58 -9.59 -15.61 0.62
N PRO A 59 -8.96 -16.12 1.70
CA PRO A 59 -9.34 -15.74 3.05
C PRO A 59 -9.16 -14.23 3.24
N PRO A 60 -10.13 -13.54 3.86
CA PRO A 60 -10.03 -12.11 4.10
C PRO A 60 -8.83 -11.83 4.99
N GLY A 61 -8.14 -10.72 4.71
CA GLY A 61 -6.93 -10.33 5.42
C GLY A 61 -6.90 -8.83 5.70
N GLN A 62 -6.07 -8.45 6.65
CA GLN A 62 -5.85 -7.05 6.99
C GLN A 62 -4.45 -6.83 7.57
N TRP A 63 -3.92 -5.63 7.40
CA TRP A 63 -2.72 -5.16 8.08
C TRP A 63 -2.80 -3.65 8.34
N GLY A 64 -2.02 -3.18 9.31
CA GLY A 64 -1.86 -1.75 9.60
C GLY A 64 -3.08 -1.11 10.28
N ILE A 65 -3.21 0.20 10.12
CA ILE A 65 -4.27 1.03 10.73
C ILE A 65 -5.48 1.07 9.79
N LEU A 66 -6.64 0.68 10.29
CA LEU A 66 -7.90 0.60 9.53
C LEU A 66 -8.82 1.80 9.78
N GLU A 67 -8.21 2.95 10.04
CA GLU A 67 -8.88 4.22 10.35
C GLU A 67 -8.33 5.32 9.45
N GLY A 68 -9.18 6.27 9.07
CA GLY A 68 -8.83 7.41 8.22
C GLY A 68 -9.39 7.32 6.79
N PRO A 69 -8.99 8.26 5.91
CA PRO A 69 -9.39 8.29 4.50
C PRO A 69 -9.15 6.95 3.80
N VAL A 70 -10.19 6.43 3.14
CA VAL A 70 -10.16 5.13 2.47
C VAL A 70 -10.27 5.29 0.96
N LYS A 71 -9.46 4.53 0.22
CA LYS A 71 -9.65 4.28 -1.22
C LYS A 71 -9.94 2.80 -1.43
N VAL A 72 -10.95 2.51 -2.23
CA VAL A 72 -11.36 1.14 -2.54
C VAL A 72 -10.89 0.78 -3.94
N PHE A 73 -10.21 -0.35 -4.06
CA PHE A 73 -9.73 -0.89 -5.32
C PHE A 73 -10.44 -2.22 -5.58
N PHE A 74 -10.77 -2.44 -6.85
CA PHE A 74 -11.36 -3.67 -7.33
C PHE A 74 -10.36 -4.31 -8.28
N THR A 75 -9.82 -5.43 -7.86
CA THR A 75 -8.79 -6.16 -8.57
C THR A 75 -9.42 -7.44 -9.12
N PRO A 76 -9.48 -7.66 -10.43
CA PRO A 76 -9.89 -8.94 -10.96
C PRO A 76 -9.04 -10.10 -10.44
N CYS A 77 -9.73 -11.21 -10.30
CA CYS A 77 -9.23 -12.57 -10.25
C CYS A 77 -10.06 -13.42 -11.22
#